data_AF-A0A8D8C973-F1
#
_entry.id   AF-A0A8D8C973-F1
#
_cell.length_a   1.000
_cell.length_b   1.000
_cell.length_c   1.000
_cell.angle_alpha   90.00
_cell.angle_beta   90.00
_cell.angle_gamma   90.00
#
_symmetry.space_group_name_H-M   'P 1'
#
loop_
_entity.id
_entity.type
_entity.pdbx_description
1 polymer ?
#
loop_
_entity_poly.entity_id
_entity_poly.type
_entity_poly.pdbx_seq_one_letter_code
_entity_poly.pdbx_strand_id
1 'polypeptide(L)'
;MLDQQHPAPPHIQHHLGVGPTLDTSNHHHHDMFLGQLQQHHLVPAEPDCYGQPGPAPLPDDHHSSAVLGFVFPLATEDEIERLEISVKQSGIIRGQYVQYLNVTKPIHLSVVQSFSMFFSDYSMTNYSYYGVERAEYPKTPKKAMKKYEVFSSCMLEAWRSHGINGVILMEQLKKAIYHISRRRYTRNQVLKKKLKQLQGN
;
A
#
# COMPACT_ATOMS: atom_id res chain seq x y z
N MET A 1 -50.50 36.92 19.28
CA MET A 1 -49.50 37.95 19.61
C MET A 1 -48.34 37.28 20.32
N LEU A 2 -47.24 37.06 19.60
CA LEU A 2 -45.88 36.98 20.15
C LEU A 2 -44.94 36.95 18.93
N ASP A 3 -44.36 38.12 18.74
CA ASP A 3 -43.39 38.51 17.73
C ASP A 3 -42.03 37.87 18.06
N GLN A 4 -41.33 37.31 17.07
CA GLN A 4 -39.91 36.99 17.22
C GLN A 4 -39.18 37.24 15.89
N GLN A 5 -38.87 38.53 15.72
CA GLN A 5 -37.89 39.10 14.80
C GLN A 5 -36.52 38.38 14.82
N HIS A 6 -36.06 37.96 13.64
CA HIS A 6 -34.66 37.64 13.36
C HIS A 6 -33.96 38.89 12.79
N PRO A 7 -32.76 39.27 13.25
CA PRO A 7 -31.98 40.32 12.59
C PRO A 7 -31.13 39.76 11.44
N ALA A 8 -31.13 40.48 10.32
CA ALA A 8 -30.28 40.25 9.15
C ALA A 8 -28.82 40.73 9.40
N PRO A 9 -27.81 40.14 8.73
CA PRO A 9 -26.41 40.54 8.89
C PRO A 9 -26.06 41.81 8.08
N PRO A 10 -25.11 42.65 8.55
CA PRO A 10 -24.70 43.84 7.83
C PRO A 10 -23.70 43.53 6.70
N HIS A 11 -23.99 44.07 5.51
CA HIS A 11 -23.04 44.27 4.42
C HIS A 11 -22.01 45.33 4.81
N ILE A 12 -20.71 45.03 4.64
CA ILE A 12 -19.64 46.03 4.56
C ILE A 12 -18.88 45.76 3.27
N GLN A 13 -19.14 46.58 2.25
CA GLN A 13 -18.14 46.93 1.23
C GLN A 13 -17.32 48.08 1.80
N HIS A 14 -16.02 48.13 1.49
CA HIS A 14 -15.38 49.31 0.87
C HIS A 14 -13.85 49.16 0.73
N HIS A 15 -13.42 49.32 -0.52
CA HIS A 15 -12.27 50.14 -0.98
C HIS A 15 -10.83 49.61 -0.95
N LEU A 16 -10.35 49.34 -2.18
CA LEU A 16 -9.28 50.03 -2.92
C LEU A 16 -7.84 50.10 -2.34
N GLY A 17 -6.92 49.60 -3.16
CA GLY A 17 -5.48 49.89 -3.21
C GLY A 17 -4.83 48.86 -4.14
N VAL A 18 -4.87 49.02 -5.48
CA VAL A 18 -3.96 49.80 -6.35
C VAL A 18 -2.49 49.43 -6.13
N GLY A 19 -1.85 48.93 -7.21
CA GLY A 19 -0.55 48.23 -7.31
C GLY A 19 0.72 49.07 -7.02
N PRO A 20 1.88 48.90 -7.73
CA PRO A 20 2.09 48.20 -9.00
C PRO A 20 3.38 47.31 -9.14
N THR A 21 3.29 46.38 -10.11
CA THR A 21 4.21 45.91 -11.18
C THR A 21 5.76 45.97 -11.14
N LEU A 22 6.33 45.00 -11.89
CA LEU A 22 7.58 44.93 -12.71
C LEU A 22 8.61 43.92 -12.17
N ASP A 23 8.88 42.76 -12.79
CA ASP A 23 9.32 42.37 -14.17
C ASP A 23 10.85 42.25 -14.29
N THR A 24 11.29 41.43 -15.26
CA THR A 24 12.62 40.95 -15.70
C THR A 24 13.09 39.66 -15.01
N SER A 25 13.10 38.46 -15.61
CA SER A 25 13.34 37.98 -16.98
C SER A 25 14.80 38.05 -17.46
N ASN A 26 15.26 36.87 -17.89
CA ASN A 26 16.36 36.54 -18.81
C ASN A 26 17.82 36.68 -18.35
N HIS A 27 18.65 35.62 -18.39
CA HIS A 27 19.14 34.74 -19.48
C HIS A 27 20.44 35.24 -20.13
N HIS A 28 21.46 34.34 -20.12
CA HIS A 28 22.72 34.34 -20.88
C HIS A 28 23.74 35.43 -20.48
N HIS A 29 25.06 35.23 -20.46
CA HIS A 29 25.94 34.53 -21.41
C HIS A 29 27.37 34.49 -20.81
N HIS A 30 28.23 33.61 -21.35
CA HIS A 30 29.70 33.61 -21.31
C HIS A 30 30.35 33.11 -20.00
N ASP A 31 31.44 32.33 -19.99
CA ASP A 31 32.48 32.21 -21.02
C ASP A 31 33.17 30.84 -20.95
N MET A 32 33.73 30.47 -22.10
CA MET A 32 34.54 29.27 -22.31
C MET A 32 35.89 29.38 -21.57
N PHE A 33 36.40 28.25 -21.07
CA PHE A 33 37.85 28.07 -20.91
C PHE A 33 38.30 26.76 -21.56
N LEU A 34 38.84 26.91 -22.76
CA LEU A 34 39.71 25.97 -23.44
C LEU A 34 41.10 26.02 -22.79
N GLY A 35 41.70 24.85 -22.57
CA GLY A 35 43.15 24.70 -22.53
C GLY A 35 43.70 23.94 -21.33
N GLN A 36 43.96 22.66 -21.48
CA GLN A 36 45.34 22.23 -21.68
C GLN A 36 45.43 20.77 -22.15
N LEU A 37 46.11 20.66 -23.29
CA LEU A 37 46.58 19.45 -23.95
C LEU A 37 47.89 19.03 -23.27
N GLN A 38 47.96 17.83 -22.70
CA GLN A 38 49.22 17.22 -22.30
C GLN A 38 49.24 15.73 -22.66
N GLN A 39 49.90 15.49 -23.80
CA GLN A 39 50.79 14.37 -24.11
C GLN A 39 50.21 12.95 -24.22
N HIS A 40 50.13 12.54 -25.49
CA HIS A 40 50.02 11.17 -25.96
C HIS A 40 51.25 10.34 -25.55
N HIS A 41 51.02 9.28 -24.78
CA HIS A 41 51.89 8.12 -24.77
C HIS A 41 51.28 7.04 -25.67
N LEU A 42 52.00 6.71 -26.75
CA LEU A 42 51.76 5.52 -27.56
C LEU A 42 51.89 4.28 -26.68
N VAL A 43 50.80 3.53 -26.55
CA VAL A 43 50.82 2.14 -26.08
C VAL A 43 50.84 1.25 -27.34
N PRO A 44 51.72 0.24 -27.43
CA PRO A 44 51.75 -0.67 -28.57
C PRO A 44 50.48 -1.50 -28.63
N ALA A 45 49.92 -1.64 -29.84
CA ALA A 45 48.89 -2.60 -30.16
C ALA A 45 49.47 -4.02 -30.09
N GLU A 46 48.88 -4.86 -29.25
CA GLU A 46 49.03 -6.33 -29.26
C GLU A 46 47.61 -6.94 -29.15
N PRO A 47 47.40 -8.15 -29.68
CA PRO A 47 46.24 -8.50 -30.48
C PRO A 47 45.02 -8.94 -29.69
N ASP A 48 43.86 -8.72 -30.32
CA ASP A 48 42.54 -9.17 -29.93
C ASP A 48 42.49 -10.66 -29.53
N CYS A 49 42.33 -10.90 -28.23
CA CYS A 49 41.81 -12.16 -27.69
C CYS A 49 40.40 -11.90 -27.14
N TYR A 50 39.45 -11.61 -28.04
CA TYR A 50 38.03 -11.65 -27.69
C TYR A 50 37.63 -13.08 -27.36
N GLY A 51 37.05 -13.28 -26.18
CA GLY A 51 36.33 -14.52 -25.91
C GLY A 51 36.12 -14.92 -24.46
N GLN A 52 36.27 -14.02 -23.47
CA GLN A 52 35.74 -14.31 -22.13
C GLN A 52 34.37 -13.63 -22.01
N PRO A 53 33.24 -14.37 -22.06
CA PRO A 53 31.98 -13.81 -21.66
C PRO A 53 32.10 -13.48 -20.17
N GLY A 54 32.21 -12.20 -19.85
CA GLY A 54 32.02 -11.73 -18.49
C GLY A 54 30.69 -12.32 -17.95
N PRO A 55 30.61 -12.66 -16.66
CA PRO A 55 29.40 -13.21 -16.09
C PRO A 55 28.24 -12.30 -16.49
N ALA A 56 27.25 -12.86 -17.18
CA ALA A 56 26.05 -12.15 -17.57
C ALA A 56 25.54 -11.38 -16.35
N PRO A 57 25.09 -10.12 -16.50
CA PRO A 57 24.35 -9.45 -15.45
C PRO A 57 23.26 -10.42 -15.00
N LEU A 58 23.34 -10.87 -13.75
CA LEU A 58 22.33 -11.72 -13.17
C LEU A 58 20.98 -11.03 -13.40
N PRO A 59 19.95 -11.77 -13.82
CA PRO A 59 18.66 -11.20 -14.15
C PRO A 59 18.22 -10.37 -12.95
N ASP A 60 17.85 -9.11 -13.20
CA ASP A 60 17.32 -8.18 -12.20
C ASP A 60 16.48 -8.94 -11.19
N ASP A 61 17.04 -9.11 -10.00
CA ASP A 61 16.34 -9.57 -8.81
C ASP A 61 15.16 -8.62 -8.70
N HIS A 62 13.99 -9.07 -9.16
CA HIS A 62 12.73 -8.42 -8.92
C HIS A 62 12.62 -8.47 -7.41
N HIS A 63 13.12 -7.41 -6.76
CA HIS A 63 13.49 -7.36 -5.36
C HIS A 63 12.38 -8.03 -4.58
N SER A 64 12.58 -9.31 -4.28
CA SER A 64 11.61 -10.09 -3.55
C SER A 64 11.63 -9.43 -2.19
N SER A 65 10.68 -8.52 -1.97
CA SER A 65 10.66 -7.60 -0.85
C SER A 65 10.23 -8.42 0.35
N ALA A 66 11.10 -9.32 0.77
CA ALA A 66 10.82 -10.28 1.79
C ALA A 66 10.71 -9.55 3.13
N VAL A 67 9.72 -9.93 3.92
CA VAL A 67 9.62 -9.49 5.30
C VAL A 67 10.22 -10.60 6.15
N LEU A 68 11.29 -10.28 6.88
CA LEU A 68 12.05 -11.28 7.62
C LEU A 68 11.14 -12.04 8.59
N GLY A 69 11.12 -13.38 8.47
CA GLY A 69 10.31 -14.25 9.32
C GLY A 69 8.85 -14.42 8.90
N PHE A 70 8.44 -13.91 7.73
CA PHE A 70 7.08 -14.03 7.23
C PHE A 70 7.04 -14.56 5.80
N VAL A 71 6.05 -15.40 5.51
CA VAL A 71 5.75 -15.91 4.18
C VAL A 71 4.33 -15.48 3.82
N PHE A 72 4.17 -14.86 2.66
CA PHE A 72 2.89 -14.35 2.20
C PHE A 72 2.26 -15.24 1.12
N PRO A 73 0.91 -15.27 1.04
CA PRO A 73 -0.05 -14.59 1.91
C PRO A 73 -0.11 -15.23 3.31
N LEU A 74 -0.33 -14.42 4.35
CA LEU A 74 -0.44 -14.91 5.72
C LEU A 74 -1.63 -15.88 5.84
N ALA A 75 -1.33 -17.11 6.23
CA ALA A 75 -2.24 -18.24 6.19
C ALA A 75 -3.14 -18.29 7.42
N THR A 76 -2.64 -17.90 8.61
CA THR A 76 -3.41 -17.95 9.86
C THR A 76 -3.50 -16.61 10.57
N GLU A 77 -4.45 -16.51 11.50
CA GLU A 77 -4.62 -15.36 12.38
C GLU A 77 -3.37 -15.09 13.22
N ASP A 78 -2.73 -16.15 13.74
CA ASP A 78 -1.52 -16.01 14.57
C ASP A 78 -0.38 -15.36 13.80
N GLU A 79 -0.27 -15.57 12.48
CA GLU A 79 0.77 -14.90 11.68
C GLU A 79 0.51 -13.40 11.55
N ILE A 80 -0.76 -12.99 11.47
CA ILE A 80 -1.14 -11.57 11.46
C ILE A 80 -0.79 -10.95 12.81
N GLU A 81 -1.06 -11.63 13.92
CA GLU A 81 -0.70 -11.15 15.26
C GLU A 81 0.83 -11.05 15.44
N ARG A 82 1.59 -12.05 14.97
CA ARG A 82 3.06 -11.98 14.98
C ARG A 82 3.57 -10.81 14.15
N LEU A 83 2.99 -10.57 12.98
CA LEU A 83 3.38 -9.45 12.12
C LEU A 83 3.06 -8.12 12.80
N GLU A 84 1.86 -7.99 13.37
CA GLU A 84 1.43 -6.79 14.11
C GLU A 84 2.38 -6.44 15.27
N ILE A 85 2.79 -7.44 16.05
CA ILE A 85 3.77 -7.24 17.12
C ILE A 85 5.12 -6.80 16.53
N SER A 86 5.56 -7.47 15.47
CA SER A 86 6.86 -7.22 14.85
C SER A 86 6.98 -5.83 14.22
N VAL A 87 5.93 -5.34 13.53
CA VAL A 87 5.92 -3.99 12.95
C VAL A 87 5.87 -2.90 14.02
N LYS A 88 5.24 -3.16 15.18
CA LYS A 88 5.21 -2.24 16.32
C LYS A 88 6.54 -2.15 17.05
N GLN A 89 7.27 -3.26 17.12
CA GLN A 89 8.53 -3.35 17.88
C GLN A 89 9.77 -3.03 17.03
N SER A 90 9.71 -3.25 15.72
CA SER A 90 10.86 -3.09 14.82
C SER A 90 10.54 -2.23 13.61
N GLY A 91 11.15 -1.05 13.56
CA GLY A 91 11.10 -0.17 12.39
C GLY A 91 11.66 -0.82 11.12
N ILE A 92 12.58 -1.78 11.26
CA ILE A 92 13.13 -2.55 10.14
C ILE A 92 12.05 -3.45 9.53
N ILE A 93 11.36 -4.24 10.36
CA ILE A 93 10.28 -5.13 9.90
C ILE A 93 9.11 -4.30 9.34
N ARG A 94 8.78 -3.17 9.98
CA ARG A 94 7.80 -2.22 9.47
C ARG A 94 8.17 -1.73 8.07
N GLY A 95 9.41 -1.26 7.87
CA GLY A 95 9.90 -0.80 6.58
C GLY A 95 9.86 -1.89 5.51
N GLN A 96 10.29 -3.10 5.85
CA GLN A 96 10.20 -4.27 4.96
C GLN A 96 8.75 -4.56 4.55
N TYR A 97 7.82 -4.55 5.50
CA TYR A 97 6.41 -4.81 5.23
C TYR A 97 5.76 -3.71 4.39
N VAL A 98 6.05 -2.44 4.66
CA VAL A 98 5.58 -1.30 3.85
C VAL A 98 6.11 -1.42 2.41
N GLN A 99 7.39 -1.74 2.25
CA GLN A 99 7.98 -1.93 0.93
C GLN A 99 7.36 -3.12 0.19
N TYR A 100 7.18 -4.25 0.89
CA TYR A 100 6.49 -5.42 0.36
C TYR A 100 5.08 -5.09 -0.14
N LEU A 101 4.29 -4.37 0.67
CA LEU A 101 2.95 -3.92 0.29
C LEU A 101 2.98 -3.06 -0.98
N ASN A 102 3.94 -2.13 -1.07
CA ASN A 102 4.07 -1.20 -2.18
C ASN A 102 4.35 -1.93 -3.50
N VAL A 103 5.35 -2.82 -3.52
CA VAL A 103 5.75 -3.51 -4.77
C VAL A 103 4.78 -4.63 -5.17
N THR A 104 4.11 -5.26 -4.20
CA THR A 104 3.27 -6.44 -4.46
C THR A 104 1.90 -6.05 -5.01
N LYS A 105 1.34 -4.92 -4.57
CA LYS A 105 0.02 -4.46 -5.05
C LYS A 105 0.22 -3.69 -6.37
N PRO A 106 -0.25 -4.20 -7.53
CA PRO A 106 -0.20 -3.43 -8.77
C PRO A 106 -1.01 -2.14 -8.64
N ILE A 107 -0.49 -1.04 -9.19
CA ILE A 107 -1.11 0.29 -9.06
C ILE A 107 -2.55 0.32 -9.60
N HIS A 108 -2.80 -0.38 -10.71
CA HIS A 108 -4.10 -0.45 -11.39
C HIS A 108 -5.14 -1.33 -10.68
N LEU A 109 -4.73 -2.19 -9.74
CA LEU A 109 -5.65 -3.01 -8.96
C LEU A 109 -6.10 -2.31 -7.69
N SER A 110 -7.34 -2.52 -7.30
CA SER A 110 -7.84 -2.08 -6.00
C SER A 110 -7.23 -2.90 -4.85
N VAL A 111 -7.30 -2.35 -3.64
CA VAL A 111 -6.92 -3.09 -2.41
C VAL A 111 -7.77 -4.35 -2.25
N VAL A 112 -9.07 -4.30 -2.59
CA VAL A 112 -9.96 -5.47 -2.56
C VAL A 112 -9.48 -6.59 -3.47
N GLN A 113 -9.08 -6.26 -4.71
CA GLN A 113 -8.61 -7.24 -5.70
C GLN A 113 -7.26 -7.86 -5.31
N SER A 114 -6.38 -7.06 -4.70
CA SER A 114 -5.04 -7.50 -4.33
C SER A 114 -4.99 -8.15 -2.94
N PHE A 115 -6.09 -8.10 -2.18
CA PHE A 115 -6.09 -8.48 -0.76
C PHE A 115 -5.60 -9.91 -0.50
N SER A 116 -5.92 -10.83 -1.42
CA SER A 116 -5.50 -12.24 -1.34
C SER A 116 -4.00 -12.47 -1.54
N MET A 117 -3.26 -11.47 -2.02
CA MET A 117 -1.79 -11.50 -2.09
C MET A 117 -1.14 -11.36 -0.71
N PHE A 118 -1.87 -10.80 0.25
CA PHE A 118 -1.36 -10.48 1.59
C PHE A 118 -1.94 -11.40 2.66
N PHE A 119 -3.22 -11.74 2.56
CA PHE A 119 -3.92 -12.53 3.57
C PHE A 119 -4.79 -13.59 2.92
N SER A 120 -4.75 -14.81 3.43
CA SER A 120 -5.69 -15.85 3.03
C SER A 120 -7.11 -15.57 3.51
N ASP A 121 -8.11 -16.16 2.86
CA ASP A 121 -9.51 -16.10 3.34
C ASP A 121 -9.65 -16.69 4.76
N TYR A 122 -8.76 -17.61 5.16
CA TYR A 122 -8.79 -18.28 6.46
C TYR A 122 -8.29 -17.35 7.58
N SER A 123 -7.14 -16.69 7.40
CA SER A 123 -6.55 -15.77 8.38
C SER A 123 -7.47 -14.59 8.70
N MET A 124 -8.34 -14.20 7.77
CA MET A 124 -9.27 -13.08 7.93
C MET A 124 -10.62 -13.45 8.57
N THR A 125 -10.80 -14.70 9.02
CA THR A 125 -12.07 -15.22 9.55
C THR A 125 -12.60 -14.41 10.73
N ASN A 126 -11.71 -14.05 11.65
CA ASN A 126 -12.06 -13.39 12.91
C ASN A 126 -11.83 -11.88 12.87
N TYR A 127 -11.72 -11.26 11.69
CA TYR A 127 -11.53 -9.83 11.55
C TYR A 127 -12.78 -9.14 10.99
N SER A 128 -12.99 -7.90 11.42
CA SER A 128 -13.85 -6.91 10.75
C SER A 128 -13.24 -5.52 10.92
N TYR A 129 -13.68 -4.54 10.13
CA TYR A 129 -13.08 -3.21 10.23
C TYR A 129 -13.23 -2.58 11.63
N TYR A 130 -14.44 -2.65 12.21
CA TYR A 130 -14.74 -2.05 13.52
C TYR A 130 -14.62 -3.02 14.70
N GLY A 131 -14.49 -4.32 14.44
CA GLY A 131 -14.57 -5.36 15.46
C GLY A 131 -16.00 -5.68 15.88
N VAL A 132 -16.17 -6.76 16.65
CA VAL A 132 -17.40 -7.17 17.33
C VAL A 132 -16.98 -7.80 18.65
N GLU A 133 -17.16 -7.09 19.76
CA GLU A 133 -16.70 -7.54 21.09
C GLU A 133 -17.65 -8.56 21.73
N ARG A 134 -18.96 -8.34 21.60
CA ARG A 134 -20.01 -9.25 22.07
C ARG A 134 -20.68 -9.91 20.88
N ALA A 135 -20.19 -11.08 20.51
CA ALA A 135 -20.87 -11.92 19.55
C ALA A 135 -21.69 -12.95 20.32
N GLU A 136 -23.01 -12.89 20.19
CA GLU A 136 -23.88 -13.94 20.73
C GLU A 136 -23.64 -15.23 19.96
N TYR A 137 -23.53 -16.35 20.69
CA TYR A 137 -23.44 -17.68 20.11
C TYR A 137 -24.57 -17.86 19.08
N PRO A 138 -24.27 -18.31 17.85
CA PRO A 138 -23.08 -19.03 17.40
C PRO A 138 -21.96 -18.18 16.77
N LYS A 139 -21.98 -16.85 16.92
CA LYS A 139 -20.98 -15.97 16.29
C LYS A 139 -19.73 -15.83 17.15
N THR A 140 -18.55 -15.92 16.54
CA THR A 140 -17.28 -15.60 17.20
C THR A 140 -17.05 -14.08 17.26
N PRO A 141 -16.48 -13.56 18.35
CA PRO A 141 -16.01 -12.18 18.41
C PRO A 141 -15.07 -11.86 17.25
N LYS A 142 -15.08 -10.60 16.79
CA LYS A 142 -14.22 -10.15 15.70
C LYS A 142 -13.25 -9.07 16.15
N LYS A 143 -11.99 -9.22 15.79
CA LYS A 143 -10.92 -8.24 15.96
C LYS A 143 -11.13 -7.05 15.03
N ALA A 144 -10.86 -5.85 15.54
CA ALA A 144 -11.05 -4.60 14.83
C ALA A 144 -9.81 -4.22 14.03
N MET A 145 -9.84 -4.35 12.71
CA MET A 145 -8.69 -4.04 11.84
C MET A 145 -8.19 -2.60 12.02
N LYS A 146 -9.07 -1.65 12.33
CA LYS A 146 -8.68 -0.25 12.58
C LYS A 146 -7.70 -0.06 13.74
N LYS A 147 -7.55 -1.06 14.62
CA LYS A 147 -6.62 -1.04 15.78
C LYS A 147 -5.23 -1.61 15.44
N TYR A 148 -5.04 -2.11 14.22
CA TYR A 148 -3.83 -2.80 13.77
C TYR A 148 -3.06 -1.93 12.78
N GLU A 149 -1.76 -1.77 12.99
CA GLU A 149 -0.88 -1.04 12.07
C GLU A 149 -0.77 -1.77 10.73
N VAL A 150 -0.77 -3.11 10.73
CA VAL A 150 -0.66 -3.91 9.50
C VAL A 150 -1.79 -3.67 8.51
N PHE A 151 -2.96 -3.23 8.99
CA PHE A 151 -4.14 -2.90 8.18
C PHE A 151 -4.39 -1.39 8.05
N SER A 152 -3.62 -0.54 8.73
CA SER A 152 -3.86 0.90 8.77
C SER A 152 -2.63 1.67 8.33
N SER A 153 -1.79 2.11 9.27
CA SER A 153 -0.63 2.96 8.99
C SER A 153 0.30 2.36 7.96
N CYS A 154 0.59 1.05 8.01
CA CYS A 154 1.47 0.39 7.03
C CYS A 154 0.89 0.41 5.62
N MET A 155 -0.39 0.05 5.45
CA MET A 155 -1.07 0.07 4.14
C MET A 155 -1.23 1.48 3.59
N LEU A 156 -1.51 2.46 4.44
CA LEU A 156 -1.60 3.86 4.03
C LEU A 156 -0.26 4.40 3.58
N GLU A 157 0.81 4.09 4.30
CA GLU A 157 2.17 4.50 3.95
C GLU A 157 2.58 3.87 2.60
N ALA A 158 2.36 2.56 2.44
CA ALA A 158 2.72 1.82 1.24
C ALA A 158 1.99 2.29 -0.03
N TRP A 159 0.72 2.69 0.09
CA TRP A 159 -0.13 2.97 -1.07
C TRP A 159 -0.56 4.42 -1.20
N ARG A 160 0.07 5.34 -0.46
CA ARG A 160 -0.17 6.78 -0.61
C ARG A 160 0.13 7.26 -2.03
N SER A 161 1.22 6.78 -2.63
CA SER A 161 1.59 7.05 -4.03
C SER A 161 0.59 6.46 -5.05
N HIS A 162 -0.17 5.44 -4.66
CA HIS A 162 -1.23 4.84 -5.48
C HIS A 162 -2.57 5.59 -5.36
N GLY A 163 -2.59 6.75 -4.69
CA GLY A 163 -3.80 7.54 -4.46
C GLY A 163 -4.71 6.98 -3.35
N ILE A 164 -4.23 6.04 -2.54
CA ILE A 164 -5.01 5.50 -1.41
C ILE A 164 -4.84 6.41 -0.19
N ASN A 165 -5.97 6.93 0.30
CA ASN A 165 -6.05 7.68 1.55
C ASN A 165 -6.83 6.90 2.63
N GLY A 166 -6.94 7.46 3.83
CA GLY A 166 -7.60 6.82 4.98
C GLY A 166 -9.04 6.37 4.70
N VAL A 167 -9.82 7.21 4.01
CA VAL A 167 -11.23 6.92 3.70
C VAL A 167 -11.34 5.80 2.68
N ILE A 168 -10.56 5.89 1.60
CA ILE A 168 -10.53 4.86 0.55
C ILE A 168 -10.08 3.53 1.14
N LEU A 169 -9.00 3.51 1.93
CA LEU A 169 -8.52 2.28 2.55
C LEU A 169 -9.60 1.64 3.42
N MET A 170 -10.25 2.41 4.30
CA MET A 170 -11.35 1.90 5.14
C MET A 170 -12.44 1.22 4.29
N GLU A 171 -12.91 1.87 3.23
CA GLU A 171 -13.96 1.32 2.37
C GLU A 171 -13.52 0.05 1.67
N GLN A 172 -12.28 0.02 1.18
CA GLN A 172 -11.72 -1.14 0.51
C GLN A 172 -11.55 -2.31 1.49
N LEU A 173 -11.11 -2.08 2.72
CA LEU A 173 -11.01 -3.14 3.74
C LEU A 173 -12.39 -3.70 4.11
N LYS A 174 -13.40 -2.84 4.29
CA LYS A 174 -14.79 -3.29 4.51
C LYS A 174 -15.28 -4.18 3.36
N LYS A 175 -15.05 -3.76 2.12
CA LYS A 175 -15.41 -4.53 0.91
C LYS A 175 -14.65 -5.86 0.85
N ALA A 176 -13.35 -5.88 1.16
CA ALA A 176 -12.53 -7.09 1.15
C ALA A 176 -13.07 -8.14 2.13
N ILE A 177 -13.34 -7.74 3.38
CA ILE A 177 -13.92 -8.62 4.41
C ILE A 177 -15.30 -9.15 4.00
N TYR A 178 -16.13 -8.30 3.38
CA TYR A 178 -17.43 -8.73 2.86
C TYR A 178 -17.27 -9.81 1.79
N HIS A 179 -16.37 -9.62 0.81
CA HIS A 179 -16.13 -10.60 -0.23
C HIS A 179 -15.55 -11.92 0.31
N ILE A 180 -14.62 -11.87 1.27
CA ILE A 180 -14.11 -13.07 1.96
C ILE A 180 -15.26 -13.83 2.63
N SER A 181 -16.09 -13.13 3.40
CA SER A 181 -17.23 -13.72 4.10
C SER A 181 -18.22 -14.38 3.13
N ARG A 182 -18.51 -13.70 2.01
CA ARG A 182 -19.40 -14.21 0.96
C ARG A 182 -18.84 -15.45 0.27
N ARG A 183 -17.56 -15.45 -0.11
CA ARG A 183 -16.88 -16.62 -0.72
C ARG A 183 -16.95 -17.83 0.21
N ARG A 184 -16.63 -17.64 1.49
CA ARG A 184 -16.67 -18.71 2.49
C ARG A 184 -18.07 -19.28 2.67
N TYR A 185 -19.09 -18.43 2.77
CA TYR A 185 -20.47 -18.87 2.84
C TYR A 185 -20.84 -19.76 1.65
N THR A 186 -20.54 -19.31 0.43
CA THR A 186 -20.82 -20.08 -0.79
C THR A 186 -20.09 -21.42 -0.80
N ARG A 187 -18.79 -21.45 -0.45
CA ARG A 187 -18.00 -22.70 -0.38
C ARG A 187 -18.60 -23.69 0.63
N ASN A 188 -18.96 -23.21 1.83
CA ASN A 188 -19.58 -24.05 2.86
C ASN A 188 -20.93 -24.61 2.41
N GLN A 189 -21.73 -23.84 1.66
CA GLN A 189 -22.99 -24.36 1.11
C GLN A 189 -22.77 -25.46 0.07
N VAL A 190 -21.77 -25.30 -0.81
CA VAL A 190 -21.41 -26.34 -1.79
C VAL A 190 -20.91 -27.60 -1.09
N LEU A 191 -20.05 -27.47 -0.07
CA LEU A 191 -19.55 -28.59 0.72
C LEU A 191 -20.66 -29.33 1.45
N LYS A 192 -21.58 -28.61 2.10
CA LYS A 192 -22.77 -29.21 2.76
C LYS A 192 -23.64 -29.97 1.77
N LYS A 193 -23.86 -29.44 0.57
CA LYS A 193 -24.62 -30.14 -0.49
C LYS A 193 -23.92 -31.44 -0.91
N LYS A 194 -22.60 -31.40 -1.14
CA LYS A 194 -21.81 -32.60 -1.49
C LYS A 194 -21.85 -33.65 -0.38
N LEU A 195 -21.69 -33.25 0.88
CA LEU A 195 -21.71 -34.17 2.02
C LEU A 195 -23.07 -34.88 2.15
N LYS A 196 -24.18 -34.15 1.98
CA LYS A 196 -25.52 -34.74 2.00
C LYS A 196 -25.75 -35.76 0.88
N GLN A 197 -25.17 -35.54 -0.31
CA GLN A 197 -25.25 -36.50 -1.42
C GLN A 197 -24.46 -37.79 -1.13
N LEU A 198 -23.32 -37.68 -0.43
CA LEU A 198 -22.51 -38.85 -0.04
C LEU A 198 -23.13 -39.67 1.10
N GLN A 199 -23.95 -39.04 1.96
CA GLN A 199 -24.62 -39.70 3.10
C GLN A 199 -26.01 -40.26 2.76
N GLY A 200 -26.48 -40.06 1.52
CA GLY A 200 -27.81 -40.48 1.05
C GLY A 200 -27.83 -41.71 0.14
N ASN A 201 -26.73 -42.49 0.10
CA ASN A 201 -26.62 -43.75 -0.64
C ASN A 201 -26.41 -44.92 0.33
#